data_AF-A0A4R8KAL6-F1
#
_entry.id   AF-A0A4R8KAL6-F1
#
_cell.length_a   1.000
_cell.length_b   1.000
_cell.length_c   1.000
_cell.angle_alpha   90.00
_cell.angle_beta   90.00
_cell.angle_gamma   90.00
#
_symmetry.space_group_name_H-M   'P 1'
#
loop_
_entity.id
_entity.type
_entity.pdbx_description
1 polymer ?
#
loop_
_entity_poly.entity_id
_entity_poly.type
_entity_poly.pdbx_seq_one_letter_code
_entity_poly.pdbx_strand_id
1 'polypeptide(L)'
;MKNDEHRLSLYRERLSRITVTSSSARGQPEGTIIAAQGFLIRIDLATLSELASPADFETVLERWTAALSGKLQSKSWGHARKFLNIFLYLCSRDFEIRKRYSLNRFDKLLEIPLDRHVAEGLMAFERCRKHGAMTKLNWTTIGALDQERNSAFQASASLLARQLRLHRAELDLKLWRRPKDRRKLCILCHG
;
A
#
# COMPACT_ATOMS: atom_id res chain seq x y z
N MET A 1 27.26 0.56 16.84
CA MET A 1 26.56 1.85 16.61
C MET A 1 26.79 2.43 15.22
N LYS A 2 27.94 3.05 14.87
CA LYS A 2 28.14 3.63 13.51
C LYS A 2 27.96 2.63 12.35
N ASN A 3 28.39 1.37 12.56
CA ASN A 3 28.28 0.34 11.53
C ASN A 3 26.84 -0.17 11.33
N ASP A 4 26.02 -0.15 12.39
CA ASP A 4 24.63 -0.62 12.36
C ASP A 4 23.71 0.41 11.69
N GLU A 5 23.93 1.70 11.95
CA GLU A 5 23.19 2.79 11.29
C GLU A 5 23.51 2.85 9.80
N HIS A 6 24.78 2.68 9.42
CA HIS A 6 25.18 2.61 8.02
C HIS A 6 24.51 1.44 7.30
N ARG A 7 24.55 0.23 7.88
CA ARG A 7 23.84 -0.94 7.33
C ARG A 7 22.35 -0.70 7.19
N LEU A 8 21.70 -0.13 8.20
CA LEU A 8 20.27 0.16 8.16
C LEU A 8 19.92 1.15 7.04
N SER A 9 20.79 2.12 6.77
CA SER A 9 20.62 3.06 5.67
C SER A 9 20.66 2.35 4.30
N LEU A 10 21.54 1.36 4.12
CA LEU A 10 21.61 0.54 2.91
C LEU A 10 20.34 -0.28 2.69
N TYR A 11 19.76 -0.86 3.76
CA TYR A 11 18.47 -1.56 3.67
C TYR A 11 17.35 -0.60 3.25
N ARG A 12 17.23 0.58 3.87
CA ARG A 12 16.21 1.59 3.51
C ARG A 12 16.35 2.04 2.05
N GLU A 13 17.57 2.27 1.61
CA GLU A 13 17.85 2.63 0.21
C GLU A 13 17.41 1.52 -0.75
N ARG A 14 17.79 0.28 -0.48
CA ARG A 14 17.35 -0.87 -1.27
C ARG A 14 15.83 -0.97 -1.33
N LEU A 15 15.14 -0.88 -0.17
CA LEU A 15 13.69 -0.98 -0.07
C LEU A 15 12.98 0.14 -0.85
N SER A 16 13.51 1.36 -0.79
CA SER A 16 12.99 2.49 -1.57
C SER A 16 13.12 2.25 -3.07
N ARG A 17 14.28 1.76 -3.54
CA ARG A 17 14.53 1.46 -4.96
C ARG A 17 13.62 0.37 -5.51
N ILE A 18 13.35 -0.68 -4.74
CA ILE A 18 12.43 -1.75 -5.17
C ILE A 18 10.95 -1.34 -5.08
N THR A 19 10.61 -0.35 -4.24
CA THR A 19 9.25 0.17 -4.12
C THR A 19 8.86 0.95 -5.37
N VAL A 20 9.71 1.90 -5.77
CA VAL A 20 9.43 2.81 -6.89
C VAL A 20 10.31 2.43 -8.08
N THR A 21 9.73 1.63 -8.98
CA THR A 21 10.35 1.21 -10.23
C THR A 21 9.62 1.85 -11.41
N SER A 22 10.17 1.70 -12.63
CA SER A 22 9.48 2.12 -13.85
C SER A 22 8.08 1.48 -14.00
N SER A 23 7.89 0.29 -13.44
CA SER A 23 6.61 -0.41 -13.48
C SER A 23 5.57 0.21 -12.53
N SER A 24 5.98 0.60 -11.31
CA SER A 24 5.07 1.18 -10.33
C SER A 24 4.80 2.66 -10.56
N ALA A 25 5.75 3.40 -11.16
CA ALA A 25 5.63 4.79 -11.57
C ALA A 25 5.24 4.98 -13.06
N ARG A 26 4.67 3.95 -13.69
CA ARG A 26 4.30 3.99 -15.11
C ARG A 26 3.34 5.14 -15.39
N GLY A 27 3.65 5.91 -16.44
CA GLY A 27 2.83 7.06 -16.86
C GLY A 27 2.97 8.27 -15.94
N GLN A 28 3.98 8.30 -15.07
CA GLN A 28 4.33 9.49 -14.30
C GLN A 28 5.41 10.33 -15.00
N PRO A 29 5.44 11.64 -14.73
CA PRO A 29 6.49 12.52 -15.24
C PRO A 29 7.91 12.08 -14.87
N GLU A 30 8.88 12.50 -15.67
CA GLU A 30 10.30 12.30 -15.37
C GLU A 30 10.67 12.89 -14.00
N GLY A 31 11.60 12.24 -13.30
CA GLY A 31 11.99 12.63 -11.94
C GLY A 31 11.05 12.14 -10.82
N THR A 32 9.86 11.61 -11.14
CA THR A 32 8.96 11.01 -10.13
C THR A 32 9.64 9.92 -9.32
N ILE A 33 10.39 9.04 -9.98
CA ILE A 33 11.09 7.93 -9.32
C ILE A 33 12.09 8.46 -8.31
N ILE A 34 12.95 9.41 -8.71
CA ILE A 34 13.99 9.99 -7.84
C ILE A 34 13.36 10.75 -6.68
N ALA A 35 12.32 11.56 -6.95
CA ALA A 35 11.61 12.32 -5.93
C ALA A 35 10.95 11.41 -4.88
N ALA A 36 10.26 10.36 -5.33
CA ALA A 36 9.62 9.41 -4.45
C ALA A 36 10.65 8.60 -3.65
N GLN A 37 11.68 8.07 -4.31
CA GLN A 37 12.72 7.31 -3.62
C GLN A 37 13.45 8.14 -2.56
N GLY A 38 13.81 9.38 -2.91
CA GLY A 38 14.47 10.32 -2.00
C GLY A 38 13.62 10.70 -0.79
N PHE A 39 12.29 10.77 -0.96
CA PHE A 39 11.36 10.94 0.15
C PHE A 39 11.28 9.69 1.04
N LEU A 40 11.03 8.52 0.45
CA LEU A 40 10.85 7.26 1.18
C LEU A 40 12.06 6.88 2.04
N ILE A 41 13.28 7.11 1.53
CA ILE A 41 14.53 6.85 2.29
C ILE A 41 14.61 7.71 3.55
N ARG A 42 13.99 8.90 3.56
CA ARG A 42 14.04 9.85 4.69
C ARG A 42 12.90 9.68 5.68
N ILE A 43 11.89 8.85 5.40
CA ILE A 43 10.79 8.58 6.33
C ILE A 43 11.35 8.02 7.63
N ASP A 44 11.07 8.71 8.74
CA ASP A 44 11.42 8.19 10.05
C ASP A 44 10.44 7.09 10.49
N LEU A 45 10.88 5.84 10.39
CA LEU A 45 10.11 4.69 10.81
C LEU A 45 9.99 4.58 12.35
N ALA A 46 10.81 5.30 13.13
CA ALA A 46 10.67 5.33 14.59
C ALA A 46 9.33 5.95 15.00
N THR A 47 8.83 6.93 14.23
CA THR A 47 7.49 7.49 14.37
C THR A 47 6.40 6.39 14.45
N LEU A 48 6.54 5.28 13.70
CA LEU A 48 5.58 4.18 13.79
C LEU A 48 5.73 3.39 15.08
N SER A 49 6.95 3.15 15.54
CA SER A 49 7.20 2.37 16.76
C SER A 49 6.62 3.01 18.03
N GLU A 50 6.46 4.33 18.01
CA GLU A 50 6.01 5.17 19.13
C GLU A 50 4.48 5.38 19.15
N LEU A 51 3.73 4.86 18.18
CA LEU A 51 2.28 5.08 18.11
C LEU A 51 1.54 4.40 19.26
N ALA A 52 0.61 5.15 19.87
CA ALA A 52 -0.23 4.68 20.96
C ALA A 52 -1.46 3.92 20.45
N SER A 53 -2.00 4.29 19.29
CA SER A 53 -3.26 3.76 18.77
C SER A 53 -3.25 3.53 17.25
N PRO A 54 -4.21 2.73 16.73
CA PRO A 54 -4.43 2.61 15.29
C PRO A 54 -4.82 3.91 14.58
N ALA A 55 -5.51 4.83 15.27
CA ALA A 55 -5.91 6.12 14.69
C ALA A 55 -4.70 7.02 14.41
N ASP A 56 -3.66 6.90 15.24
CA ASP A 56 -2.40 7.63 15.04
C ASP A 56 -1.68 7.14 13.77
N PHE A 57 -1.80 5.85 13.44
CA PHE A 57 -1.22 5.29 12.22
C PHE A 57 -1.84 5.92 10.96
N GLU A 58 -3.16 6.06 10.91
CA GLU A 58 -3.85 6.69 9.80
C GLU A 58 -3.43 8.16 9.65
N THR A 59 -3.33 8.89 10.77
CA THR A 59 -2.90 10.29 10.79
C THR A 59 -1.46 10.45 10.26
N VAL A 60 -0.53 9.58 10.68
CA VAL A 60 0.84 9.57 10.17
C VAL A 60 0.87 9.26 8.68
N LEU A 61 0.06 8.29 8.24
CA LEU A 61 -0.01 7.86 6.85
C LEU A 61 -0.54 8.99 5.96
N GLU A 62 -1.58 9.72 6.37
CA GLU A 62 -2.07 10.92 5.68
C GLU A 62 -1.03 12.03 5.60
N ARG A 63 -0.34 12.33 6.70
CA ARG A 63 0.73 13.34 6.74
C ARG A 63 1.85 13.00 5.75
N TRP A 64 2.30 11.75 5.75
CA TRP A 64 3.33 11.29 4.82
C TRP A 64 2.85 11.26 3.37
N THR A 65 1.58 10.92 3.15
CA THR A 65 0.96 10.93 1.81
C THR A 65 0.91 12.34 1.25
N ALA A 66 0.45 13.32 2.05
CA ALA A 66 0.42 14.73 1.66
C ALA A 66 1.83 15.27 1.36
N ALA A 67 2.80 14.96 2.23
CA ALA A 67 4.18 15.40 2.05
C ALA A 67 4.83 14.79 0.80
N LEU A 68 4.63 13.50 0.54
CA LEU A 68 5.12 12.84 -0.67
C LEU A 68 4.42 13.40 -1.90
N SER A 69 3.11 13.54 -1.87
CA SER A 69 2.33 14.11 -2.98
C SER A 69 2.87 15.49 -3.38
N GLY A 70 3.18 16.36 -2.40
CA GLY A 70 3.78 17.67 -2.66
C GLY A 70 5.19 17.63 -3.29
N LYS A 71 5.90 16.50 -3.21
CA LYS A 71 7.19 16.28 -3.89
C LYS A 71 7.04 15.69 -5.29
N LEU A 72 5.90 15.08 -5.62
CA LEU A 72 5.66 14.55 -6.94
C LEU A 72 5.25 15.68 -7.89
N GLN A 73 5.75 15.65 -9.12
CA GLN A 73 5.35 16.63 -10.14
C GLN A 73 3.84 16.56 -10.44
N SER A 74 3.27 15.34 -10.44
CA SER A 74 1.83 15.13 -10.64
C SER A 74 0.96 15.61 -9.48
N LYS A 75 1.56 15.85 -8.29
CA LYS A 75 0.84 16.12 -7.03
C LYS A 75 -0.29 15.12 -6.74
N SER A 76 -0.13 13.89 -7.22
CA SER A 76 -1.17 12.86 -7.15
C SER A 76 -1.14 12.18 -5.78
N TRP A 77 -2.21 12.40 -5.00
CA TRP A 77 -2.43 11.73 -3.72
C TRP A 77 -2.39 10.21 -3.87
N GLY A 78 -3.06 9.66 -4.88
CA GLY A 78 -3.10 8.22 -5.10
C GLY A 78 -1.74 7.58 -5.39
N HIS A 79 -0.90 8.21 -6.23
CA HIS A 79 0.46 7.69 -6.45
C HIS A 79 1.30 7.74 -5.18
N ALA A 80 1.23 8.85 -4.43
CA ALA A 80 1.92 8.99 -3.16
C ALA A 80 1.48 7.89 -2.17
N ARG A 81 0.17 7.68 -2.00
CA ARG A 81 -0.38 6.65 -1.10
C ARG A 81 0.03 5.25 -1.53
N LYS A 82 -0.01 4.95 -2.83
CA LYS A 82 0.44 3.67 -3.36
C LYS A 82 1.91 3.41 -3.05
N PHE A 83 2.81 4.36 -3.37
CA PHE A 83 4.24 4.20 -3.12
C PHE A 83 4.52 4.01 -1.62
N LEU A 84 3.84 4.79 -0.77
CA LEU A 84 3.97 4.67 0.67
C LEU A 84 3.51 3.30 1.18
N ASN A 85 2.36 2.80 0.70
CA ASN A 85 1.84 1.49 1.11
C ASN A 85 2.77 0.34 0.67
N ILE A 86 3.32 0.39 -0.55
CA ILE A 86 4.32 -0.60 -1.01
C ILE A 86 5.56 -0.55 -0.10
N PHE A 87 6.07 0.65 0.18
CA PHE A 87 7.27 0.83 0.98
C PHE A 87 7.10 0.29 2.39
N LEU A 88 6.01 0.67 3.06
CA LEU A 88 5.73 0.22 4.43
C LEU A 88 5.49 -1.30 4.49
N TYR A 89 4.82 -1.87 3.49
CA TYR A 89 4.69 -3.32 3.39
C TYR A 89 6.06 -3.99 3.31
N LEU A 90 6.94 -3.54 2.42
CA LEU A 90 8.29 -4.09 2.27
C LEU A 90 9.14 -3.89 3.53
N CYS A 91 9.09 -2.72 4.18
CA CYS A 91 9.75 -2.48 5.46
C CYS A 91 9.25 -3.44 6.55
N SER A 92 7.95 -3.75 6.58
CA SER A 92 7.40 -4.72 7.54
C SER A 92 7.88 -6.14 7.28
N ARG A 93 8.28 -6.47 6.05
CA ARG A 93 8.75 -7.82 5.66
C ARG A 93 10.27 -7.98 5.78
N ASP A 94 11.02 -6.90 5.65
CA ASP A 94 12.47 -6.92 5.80
C ASP A 94 12.88 -7.18 7.26
N PHE A 95 13.66 -8.23 7.50
CA PHE A 95 13.99 -8.70 8.85
C PHE A 95 14.68 -7.63 9.71
N GLU A 96 15.67 -6.92 9.15
CA GLU A 96 16.47 -5.94 9.87
C GLU A 96 15.63 -4.70 10.21
N ILE A 97 14.90 -4.17 9.22
CA ILE A 97 14.04 -3.00 9.40
C ILE A 97 12.88 -3.31 10.34
N ARG A 98 12.19 -4.44 10.13
CA ARG A 98 11.07 -4.89 10.98
C ARG A 98 11.49 -5.01 12.42
N LYS A 99 12.64 -5.64 12.70
CA LYS A 99 13.17 -5.82 14.06
C LYS A 99 13.55 -4.50 14.69
N ARG A 100 14.27 -3.64 13.97
CA ARG A 100 14.79 -2.36 14.48
C ARG A 100 13.69 -1.38 14.91
N TYR A 101 12.56 -1.39 14.22
CA TYR A 101 11.44 -0.45 14.45
C TYR A 101 10.17 -1.15 14.96
N SER A 102 10.25 -2.43 15.35
CA SER A 102 9.10 -3.19 15.87
C SER A 102 7.84 -3.14 14.97
N LEU A 103 8.04 -3.19 13.64
CA LEU A 103 6.97 -2.97 12.67
C LEU A 103 5.90 -4.08 12.66
N ASN A 104 6.20 -5.24 13.26
CA ASN A 104 5.27 -6.36 13.40
C ASN A 104 3.94 -5.98 14.07
N ARG A 105 3.95 -4.95 14.93
CA ARG A 105 2.75 -4.45 15.63
C ARG A 105 1.71 -3.88 14.69
N PHE A 106 2.11 -3.46 13.49
CA PHE A 106 1.26 -2.74 12.54
C PHE A 106 0.86 -3.56 11.31
N ASP A 107 1.24 -4.84 11.25
CA ASP A 107 0.93 -5.73 10.12
C ASP A 107 -0.58 -5.72 9.77
N LYS A 108 -1.45 -5.66 10.78
CA LYS A 108 -2.92 -5.58 10.63
C LYS A 108 -3.42 -4.21 10.17
N LEU A 109 -2.64 -3.14 10.39
CA LEU A 109 -3.00 -1.77 10.03
C LEU A 109 -2.53 -1.39 8.63
N LEU A 110 -1.55 -2.10 8.07
CA LEU A 110 -1.03 -1.80 6.74
C LEU A 110 -2.17 -1.83 5.70
N GLU A 111 -2.21 -0.77 4.91
CA GLU A 111 -3.10 -0.68 3.76
C GLU A 111 -2.60 -1.55 2.63
N ILE A 112 -3.54 -2.11 1.86
CA ILE A 112 -3.18 -2.72 0.59
C ILE A 112 -2.74 -1.62 -0.38
N PRO A 113 -1.62 -1.78 -1.10
CA PRO A 113 -1.27 -0.85 -2.16
C PRO A 113 -2.29 -0.92 -3.29
N LEU A 114 -3.08 0.15 -3.48
CA LEU A 114 -4.07 0.14 -4.54
C LEU A 114 -3.42 0.34 -5.91
N ASP A 115 -3.77 -0.56 -6.82
CA ASP A 115 -3.57 -0.40 -8.25
C ASP A 115 -4.77 -0.96 -9.01
N ARG A 116 -4.70 -0.91 -10.35
CA ARG A 116 -5.78 -1.41 -11.20
C ARG A 116 -6.11 -2.88 -10.93
N HIS A 117 -5.10 -3.71 -10.68
CA HIS A 117 -5.30 -5.13 -10.43
C HIS A 117 -6.00 -5.35 -9.10
N VAL A 118 -5.50 -4.76 -8.03
CA VAL A 118 -6.13 -4.82 -6.72
C VAL A 118 -7.57 -4.29 -6.77
N ALA A 119 -7.79 -3.11 -7.35
CA ALA A 119 -9.10 -2.49 -7.39
C ALA A 119 -10.14 -3.31 -8.16
N GLU A 120 -9.78 -3.84 -9.33
CA GLU A 120 -10.66 -4.74 -10.09
C GLU A 120 -11.00 -6.02 -9.30
N GLY A 121 -10.12 -6.46 -8.39
CA GLY A 121 -10.27 -7.68 -7.61
C GLY A 121 -11.27 -7.46 -6.47
N LEU A 122 -11.12 -6.33 -5.77
CA LEU A 122 -12.05 -5.89 -4.74
C LEU A 122 -13.44 -5.57 -5.33
N MET A 123 -13.51 -4.93 -6.51
CA MET A 123 -14.77 -4.71 -7.20
C MET A 123 -15.48 -6.02 -7.57
N ALA A 124 -14.72 -7.04 -8.01
CA ALA A 124 -15.30 -8.36 -8.30
C ALA A 124 -15.77 -9.08 -7.04
N PHE A 125 -14.99 -9.03 -5.97
CA PHE A 125 -15.38 -9.54 -4.65
C PHE A 125 -16.70 -8.92 -4.17
N GLU A 126 -16.83 -7.58 -4.20
CA GLU A 126 -18.06 -6.90 -3.80
C GLU A 126 -19.26 -7.29 -4.68
N ARG A 127 -19.06 -7.47 -5.99
CA ARG A 127 -20.12 -7.95 -6.88
C ARG A 127 -20.57 -9.37 -6.52
N CYS A 128 -19.65 -10.31 -6.26
CA CYS A 128 -20.02 -11.67 -5.83
C CYS A 128 -20.78 -11.60 -4.49
N ARG A 129 -20.24 -10.85 -3.51
CA ARG A 129 -20.81 -10.71 -2.16
C ARG A 129 -22.23 -10.12 -2.14
N LYS A 130 -22.53 -9.22 -3.08
CA LYS A 130 -23.83 -8.54 -3.19
C LYS A 130 -24.74 -9.15 -4.26
N HIS A 131 -24.48 -10.37 -4.70
CA HIS A 131 -25.28 -11.06 -5.74
C HIS A 131 -25.49 -10.20 -7.00
N GLY A 132 -24.44 -9.51 -7.43
CA GLY A 132 -24.46 -8.67 -8.64
C GLY A 132 -24.99 -7.24 -8.44
N ALA A 133 -25.44 -6.85 -7.24
CA ALA A 133 -25.87 -5.47 -7.00
C ALA A 133 -24.73 -4.46 -7.19
N MET A 134 -25.08 -3.23 -7.57
CA MET A 134 -24.10 -2.17 -7.80
C MET A 134 -23.22 -1.94 -6.56
N THR A 135 -21.91 -1.86 -6.80
CA THR A 135 -20.93 -1.60 -5.75
C THR A 135 -20.64 -0.10 -5.68
N LYS A 136 -20.38 0.43 -4.49
CA LYS A 136 -19.88 1.82 -4.33
C LYS A 136 -18.43 1.97 -4.79
N LEU A 137 -17.72 0.86 -5.05
CA LEU A 137 -16.36 0.90 -5.55
C LEU A 137 -16.36 1.24 -7.04
N ASN A 138 -15.72 2.34 -7.38
CA ASN A 138 -15.51 2.76 -8.75
C ASN A 138 -14.03 3.11 -8.95
N TRP A 139 -13.34 2.33 -9.79
CA TRP A 139 -11.95 2.58 -10.12
C TRP A 139 -11.83 3.35 -11.43
N THR A 140 -11.23 4.53 -11.38
CA THR A 140 -10.88 5.30 -12.58
C THR A 140 -9.42 5.10 -12.92
N THR A 141 -8.53 5.72 -12.14
CA THR A 141 -7.08 5.57 -12.23
C THR A 141 -6.49 5.79 -10.84
N ILE A 142 -5.25 5.35 -10.63
CA ILE A 142 -4.52 5.69 -9.41
C ILE A 142 -4.29 7.20 -9.28
N GLY A 143 -4.17 7.92 -10.41
CA GLY A 143 -3.98 9.37 -10.44
C GLY A 143 -5.13 10.16 -9.82
N ALA A 144 -6.36 9.66 -10.01
CA ALA A 144 -7.61 10.26 -9.54
C ALA A 144 -8.13 9.64 -8.22
N LEU A 145 -7.30 8.86 -7.53
CA LEU A 145 -7.64 8.30 -6.22
C LEU A 145 -7.48 9.40 -5.15
N ASP A 146 -8.50 9.53 -4.31
CA ASP A 146 -8.54 10.38 -3.13
C ASP A 146 -8.72 9.54 -1.85
N GLN A 147 -8.72 10.21 -0.70
CA GLN A 147 -8.83 9.56 0.60
C GLN A 147 -10.15 8.81 0.78
N GLU A 148 -11.27 9.39 0.34
CA GLU A 148 -12.60 8.79 0.49
C GLU A 148 -12.70 7.48 -0.33
N ARG A 149 -12.30 7.52 -1.60
CA ARG A 149 -12.28 6.35 -2.47
C ARG A 149 -11.30 5.29 -1.97
N ASN A 150 -10.10 5.70 -1.53
CA ASN A 150 -9.16 4.76 -0.91
C ASN A 150 -9.81 4.06 0.29
N SER A 151 -10.45 4.82 1.18
CA SER A 151 -11.12 4.28 2.37
C SER A 151 -12.19 3.24 2.01
N ALA A 152 -12.99 3.49 0.97
CA ALA A 152 -13.98 2.53 0.49
C ALA A 152 -13.32 1.21 0.00
N PHE A 153 -12.23 1.31 -0.77
CA PHE A 153 -11.46 0.14 -1.21
C PHE A 153 -10.81 -0.58 -0.03
N GLN A 154 -10.19 0.14 0.91
CA GLN A 154 -9.56 -0.42 2.09
C GLN A 154 -10.57 -1.13 3.00
N ALA A 155 -11.79 -0.63 3.12
CA ALA A 155 -12.87 -1.29 3.86
C ALA A 155 -13.27 -2.63 3.21
N SER A 156 -13.42 -2.65 1.88
CA SER A 156 -13.67 -3.90 1.15
C SER A 156 -12.50 -4.89 1.29
N ALA A 157 -11.26 -4.40 1.22
CA ALA A 157 -10.06 -5.20 1.42
C ALA A 157 -10.02 -5.81 2.84
N SER A 158 -10.39 -5.06 3.88
CA SER A 158 -10.50 -5.59 5.24
C SER A 158 -11.49 -6.75 5.35
N LEU A 159 -12.64 -6.67 4.66
CA LEU A 159 -13.63 -7.75 4.64
C LEU A 159 -13.07 -9.02 3.97
N LEU A 160 -12.44 -8.86 2.82
CA LEU A 160 -11.83 -9.99 2.08
C LEU A 160 -10.64 -10.60 2.85
N ALA A 161 -9.80 -9.75 3.45
CA ALA A 161 -8.65 -10.20 4.25
C ALA A 161 -9.11 -11.06 5.43
N ARG A 162 -10.20 -10.67 6.10
CA ARG A 162 -10.80 -11.43 7.19
C ARG A 162 -11.31 -12.81 6.73
N GLN A 163 -11.96 -12.88 5.56
CA GLN A 163 -12.42 -14.16 5.00
C GLN A 163 -11.24 -15.09 4.70
N LEU A 164 -10.17 -14.54 4.13
CA LEU A 164 -8.98 -15.30 3.74
C LEU A 164 -7.97 -15.53 4.87
N ARG A 165 -8.25 -15.03 6.09
CA ARG A 165 -7.34 -15.05 7.25
C ARG A 165 -5.94 -14.48 6.93
N LEU A 166 -5.91 -13.37 6.19
CA LEU A 166 -4.70 -12.65 5.80
C LEU A 166 -4.68 -11.25 6.41
N HIS A 167 -3.51 -10.63 6.45
CA HIS A 167 -3.43 -9.18 6.63
C HIS A 167 -3.86 -8.45 5.35
N ARG A 168 -4.43 -7.26 5.50
CA ARG A 168 -4.95 -6.47 4.38
C ARG A 168 -3.89 -6.22 3.30
N ALA A 169 -2.67 -5.87 3.69
CA ALA A 169 -1.58 -5.64 2.74
C ALA A 169 -1.12 -6.91 1.99
N GLU A 170 -1.30 -8.10 2.57
CA GLU A 170 -0.91 -9.38 1.95
C GLU A 170 -1.86 -9.82 0.83
N LEU A 171 -3.07 -9.26 0.79
CA LEU A 171 -4.01 -9.50 -0.31
C LEU A 171 -3.44 -9.09 -1.67
N ASP A 172 -2.47 -8.17 -1.73
CA ASP A 172 -1.79 -7.79 -2.97
C ASP A 172 -1.20 -9.02 -3.68
N LEU A 173 -0.55 -9.92 -2.92
CA LEU A 173 0.05 -11.15 -3.46
C LEU A 173 -0.99 -12.06 -4.14
N LYS A 174 -2.23 -12.06 -3.64
CA LYS A 174 -3.33 -12.86 -4.20
C LYS A 174 -4.00 -12.15 -5.38
N LEU A 175 -4.27 -10.84 -5.25
CA LEU A 175 -5.03 -10.09 -6.24
C LEU A 175 -4.19 -9.74 -7.48
N TRP A 176 -2.88 -9.55 -7.32
CA TRP A 176 -1.96 -9.33 -8.43
C TRP A 176 -1.83 -10.56 -9.34
N ARG A 177 -1.88 -11.78 -8.76
CA ARG A 177 -1.74 -13.06 -9.48
C ARG A 177 -3.07 -13.63 -9.98
N ARG A 178 -4.15 -12.87 -9.93
CA ARG A 178 -5.48 -13.41 -10.24
C ARG A 178 -5.56 -13.94 -11.69
N PRO A 179 -6.31 -15.02 -11.93
CA PRO A 179 -6.68 -15.42 -13.29
C PRO A 179 -7.45 -14.30 -13.99
N LYS A 180 -7.23 -14.10 -15.29
CA LYS A 180 -8.02 -13.14 -16.10
C LYS A 180 -9.51 -13.52 -16.17
N ASP A 181 -9.85 -14.78 -15.86
CA ASP A 181 -11.22 -15.28 -15.87
C ASP A 181 -12.00 -14.83 -14.62
N ARG A 182 -13.00 -13.99 -14.84
CA ARG A 182 -13.87 -13.41 -13.79
C ARG A 182 -14.69 -14.47 -13.05
N ARG A 183 -14.97 -15.62 -13.65
CA ARG A 183 -15.73 -16.71 -12.98
C ARG A 183 -14.91 -17.37 -11.87
N LYS A 184 -13.58 -17.42 -12.02
CA LYS A 184 -12.66 -17.96 -11.01
C LYS A 184 -12.43 -17.01 -9.84
N LEU A 185 -12.81 -15.73 -9.95
CA LEU A 185 -12.71 -14.78 -8.84
C LEU A 185 -13.74 -15.04 -7.73
N CYS A 186 -14.95 -15.51 -8.06
CA CYS A 186 -15.90 -15.88 -7.01
C CYS A 186 -15.43 -17.13 -6.24
N ILE A 187 -14.59 -17.99 -6.82
CA ILE A 187 -14.01 -19.17 -6.13
C ILE A 187 -13.10 -18.73 -4.97
N LEU A 188 -12.38 -17.60 -5.12
CA LEU A 188 -11.60 -17.01 -4.03
C LEU A 188 -12.48 -16.49 -2.87
N CYS A 189 -13.79 -16.37 -3.07
CA CYS A 189 -14.75 -15.87 -2.06
C CYS A 189 -15.43 -17.01 -1.28
N HIS A 190 -15.25 -18.28 -1.69
CA HIS A 190 -15.93 -19.46 -1.14
C HIS A 190 -14.95 -20.51 -0.57
N GLY A 191 -13.68 -20.15 -0.42
CA GLY A 191 -12.65 -21.01 0.19
C GLY A 191 -12.53 -20.82 1.69
#